data_AF-A0A423J2B7-F1
#
_entry.id   AF-A0A423J2B7-F1
#
_cell.length_a   1.000
_cell.length_b   1.000
_cell.length_c   1.000
_cell.angle_alpha   90.00
_cell.angle_beta   90.00
_cell.angle_gamma   90.00
#
_symmetry.space_group_name_H-M   'P 1'
#
loop_
_entity.id
_entity.type
_entity.pdbx_description
1 polymer ?
#
loop_
_entity_poly.entity_id
_entity_poly.type
_entity_poly.pdbx_seq_one_letter_code
_entity_poly.pdbx_strand_id
1 'polypeptide(L)' 'MSELTFKHKQAHYEKVRRSNYLASLRLAGFDTSPTDLEKPLSTREEALAKHRQDKIQRPS' A
#
# COMPACT_ATOMS: atom_id res chain seq x y z
N MET A 1 -2.60 23.37 -27.52
CA MET A 1 -2.19 22.23 -26.68
C MET A 1 -1.54 22.81 -25.43
N SER A 2 -2.19 22.77 -24.28
CA SER A 2 -1.55 23.21 -23.03
C SER A 2 -0.41 22.25 -22.70
N GLU A 3 0.84 22.73 -22.66
CA GLU A 3 1.97 21.90 -22.25
C GLU A 3 1.80 21.47 -20.79
N LEU A 4 1.59 20.16 -20.59
CA LEU A 4 1.54 19.54 -19.27
C LEU A 4 2.92 19.63 -18.63
N THR A 5 3.10 20.62 -17.76
CA THR A 5 4.36 20.80 -17.05
C THR A 5 4.64 19.61 -16.13
N PHE A 6 5.92 19.39 -15.82
CA PHE A 6 6.35 18.34 -14.89
C PHE A 6 5.59 18.39 -13.55
N LYS A 7 5.37 19.60 -13.00
CA LYS A 7 4.63 19.78 -11.75
C LYS A 7 3.18 19.29 -11.83
N HIS A 8 2.52 19.45 -12.97
CA HIS A 8 1.16 18.93 -13.17
C HIS A 8 1.14 17.40 -13.17
N LYS A 9 2.11 16.76 -13.84
CA LYS A 9 2.24 15.29 -13.84
C LYS A 9 2.56 14.76 -12.44
N GLN A 10 3.45 15.43 -11.71
CA GLN A 10 3.78 15.08 -10.33
C GLN A 10 2.57 15.20 -9.40
N ALA A 11 1.84 16.31 -9.46
CA ALA A 11 0.64 16.51 -8.64
C ALA A 11 -0.46 15.49 -8.96
N HIS A 12 -0.62 15.11 -10.23
CA HIS A 12 -1.53 14.04 -10.61
C HIS A 12 -1.08 12.70 -10.03
N TYR A 13 0.21 12.36 -10.16
CA TYR A 13 0.76 11.12 -9.63
C TYR A 13 0.57 11.01 -8.11
N GLU A 14 0.88 12.04 -7.33
CA GLU A 14 0.68 12.03 -5.87
C GLU A 14 -0.77 11.76 -5.47
N LYS A 15 -1.74 12.23 -6.26
CA LYS A 15 -3.18 11.97 -6.02
C LYS A 15 -3.57 10.51 -6.26
N VAL A 16 -3.01 9.87 -7.29
CA VAL A 16 -3.44 8.51 -7.71
C VAL A 16 -2.52 7.40 -7.23
N ARG A 17 -1.32 7.71 -6.72
CA ARG A 17 -0.30 6.71 -6.35
C ARG A 17 -0.83 5.68 -5.36
N ARG A 18 -1.55 6.12 -4.32
CA ARG A 18 -2.06 5.25 -3.25
C ARG A 18 -3.14 4.29 -3.74
N SER A 19 -4.11 4.79 -4.52
CA SER A 19 -5.16 3.94 -5.08
C SER A 19 -4.61 2.96 -6.12
N ASN A 20 -3.67 3.39 -6.96
CA ASN A 20 -3.01 2.51 -7.93
C ASN A 20 -2.20 1.41 -7.23
N TYR A 21 -1.49 1.74 -6.15
CA TYR A 21 -0.75 0.75 -5.36
C TYR A 21 -1.69 -0.30 -4.76
N LEU A 22 -2.82 0.11 -4.16
CA LEU A 22 -3.82 -0.83 -3.66
C LEU A 22 -4.39 -1.72 -4.78
N ALA A 23 -4.73 -1.15 -5.93
CA ALA A 23 -5.22 -1.92 -7.05
C ALA A 23 -4.21 -2.99 -7.49
N SER A 24 -2.92 -2.64 -7.56
CA SER A 24 -1.85 -3.61 -7.84
C SER A 24 -1.76 -4.72 -6.80
N LEU A 25 -1.93 -4.41 -5.50
CA LEU A 25 -1.94 -5.43 -4.44
C LEU A 25 -3.13 -6.39 -4.59
N ARG A 26 -4.32 -5.89 -4.91
CA ARG A 26 -5.49 -6.73 -5.20
C ARG A 26 -5.23 -7.67 -6.38
N LEU A 27 -4.65 -7.15 -7.46
CA LEU A 27 -4.32 -7.94 -8.64
C LEU A 27 -3.27 -9.03 -8.33
N ALA A 28 -2.37 -8.78 -7.37
CA ALA A 28 -1.41 -9.77 -6.89
C ALA A 28 -2.01 -10.78 -5.88
N GLY A 29 -3.31 -10.70 -5.59
CA GLY A 29 -4.01 -11.63 -4.70
C GLY A 29 -3.96 -11.27 -3.22
N PHE A 30 -3.51 -10.07 -2.86
CA PHE A 30 -3.57 -9.59 -1.48
C PHE A 30 -4.98 -9.09 -1.16
N ASP A 31 -5.51 -9.53 -0.01
CA ASP A 31 -6.75 -8.99 0.54
C ASP A 31 -6.50 -7.57 1.04
N THR A 32 -6.95 -6.59 0.27
CA THR A 32 -6.74 -5.17 0.56
C THR A 32 -8.02 -4.36 0.38
N SER A 33 -8.30 -3.50 1.34
CA SER A 33 -9.46 -2.63 1.43
C SER A 33 -9.05 -1.17 1.25
N PRO A 34 -9.93 -0.27 0.78
CA PRO A 34 -9.64 1.17 0.77
C PRO A 34 -9.30 1.71 2.16
N THR A 35 -9.85 1.10 3.23
CA THR A 35 -9.54 1.43 4.62
C THR A 35 -8.08 1.14 5.00
N ASP A 36 -7.36 0.31 4.23
CA ASP A 36 -5.93 0.08 4.47
C ASP A 36 -5.07 1.29 4.08
N LEU A 37 -5.60 2.25 3.31
CA LEU A 37 -4.90 3.53 3.06
C LEU A 37 -4.93 4.47 4.26
N GLU A 38 -5.94 4.33 5.11
CA GLU A 38 -6.13 5.16 6.30
C GLU A 38 -5.38 4.59 7.50
N LYS A 39 -5.04 3.30 7.47
CA LYS A 39 -4.24 2.66 8.51
C LYS A 39 -2.80 3.17 8.44
N PRO A 40 -2.26 3.71 9.54
CA PRO A 40 -0.84 4.01 9.60
C PRO A 40 -0.05 2.72 9.36
N LEU A 41 1.06 2.86 8.63
CA LEU A 41 2.00 1.75 8.47
C LEU A 41 2.48 1.33 9.86
N SER A 42 2.33 0.04 10.17
CA SER A 42 2.91 -0.53 11.38
C SER A 42 4.41 -0.24 11.43
N THR A 43 4.90 0.00 12.64
CA THR A 43 6.33 0.11 12.89
C THR A 43 7.03 -1.21 12.54
N ARG A 44 8.34 -1.13 12.34
CA ARG A 44 9.15 -2.31 11.99
C ARG A 44 9.03 -3.39 13.06
N GLU A 45 9.04 -2.99 14.32
CA GLU A 45 8.90 -3.85 15.50
C GLU A 45 7.56 -4.59 15.50
N GLU A 46 6.45 -3.87 15.24
CA GLU A 46 5.11 -4.44 15.17
C GLU A 46 4.97 -5.44 14.01
N ALA A 47 5.53 -5.11 12.84
CA ALA A 47 5.52 -6.00 11.68
C ALA A 47 6.29 -7.30 11.97
N LEU A 48 7.45 -7.21 12.63
CA LEU A 48 8.25 -8.37 13.03
C LEU A 48 7.55 -9.22 14.10
N ALA A 49 6.89 -8.59 15.08
CA ALA A 49 6.13 -9.29 16.10
C ALA A 49 4.96 -10.09 15.47
N LYS A 50 4.19 -9.46 14.57
CA LYS A 50 3.09 -10.12 13.85
C LYS A 50 3.59 -11.31 13.02
N HIS A 51 4.66 -11.14 12.25
CA HIS A 51 5.24 -12.23 11.45
C HIS A 51 5.73 -13.41 12.32
N ARG A 52 6.28 -13.14 13.51
CA ARG A 52 6.64 -14.20 14.47
C ARG A 52 5.41 -14.93 15.00
N GLN A 53 4.33 -14.21 15.32
CA GLN A 53 3.07 -14.81 15.76
C GLN A 53 2.41 -15.65 14.67
N ASP A 54 2.39 -15.18 13.42
CA ASP A 54 1.82 -15.90 12.27
C ASP A 54 2.55 -17.23 12.02
N LYS A 55 3.87 -17.28 12.26
CA LYS A 55 4.67 -18.52 12.19
C LYS A 55 4.37 -19.51 13.32
N ILE A 56 3.96 -19.03 14.49
CA ILE A 56 3.59 -19.90 15.62
C ILE A 56 2.21 -20.51 15.39
N GLN A 57 1.29 -19.79 14.74
CA GLN A 57 -0.09 -20.22 14.51
C GLN A 57 -0.29 -21.15 13.31
N ARG A 58 0.66 -21.16 12.36
CA ARG A 58 0.70 -22.12 11.25
C ARG A 58 1.97 -22.97 11.38
N PRO A 59 1.95 -24.07 12.17
CA PRO A 59 3.06 -25.00 12.16
C PRO A 59 3.15 -25.64 10.78
N SER A 60 4.37 -25.65 10.24
CA SER A 60 4.75 -26.28 8.98
C SER A 60 4.52 -27.78 8.97
#